data_AF-A0A3N5VH85-F1
#
_entry.id   AF-A0A3N5VH85-F1
#
_cell.length_a   1.000
_cell.length_b   1.000
_cell.length_c   1.000
_cell.angle_alpha   90.00
_cell.angle_beta   90.00
_cell.angle_gamma   90.00
#
_symmetry.space_group_name_H-M   'P 1'
#
loop_
_entity.id
_entity.type
_entity.pdbx_description
1 polymer ?
#
loop_
_entity_poly.entity_id
_entity_poly.type
_entity_poly.pdbx_seq_one_letter_code
_entity_poly.pdbx_strand_id
1 'polypeptide(L)'
;MHGKDKCSVCGNYTDIVAKVTSDPYILYCKDCRDEEVQRLRRNFDMIKFVCIRCGSTNVKKDDLRTGINEDVISVNNSTTDYLIAVYAVARLSCIDCKNIFHVNVLDNGPRTK
;
A
#
# COMPACT_ATOMS: atom_id res chain seq x y z
N MET A 1 -8.39 15.50 9.34
CA MET A 1 -7.12 16.25 9.37
C MET A 1 -6.50 16.03 10.73
N HIS A 2 -5.24 15.59 10.78
CA HIS A 2 -4.55 15.17 12.00
C HIS A 2 -3.83 16.33 12.73
N GLY A 3 -3.97 17.56 12.24
CA GLY A 3 -3.30 18.75 12.76
C GLY A 3 -1.97 19.04 12.05
N LYS A 4 -1.24 20.05 12.53
CA LYS A 4 0.10 20.40 12.04
C LYS A 4 1.16 19.64 12.81
N ASP A 5 2.04 18.96 12.10
CA ASP A 5 3.19 18.25 12.67
C ASP A 5 4.30 18.14 11.61
N LYS A 6 5.45 17.58 11.99
CA LYS A 6 6.54 17.24 11.08
C LYS A 6 6.18 16.00 10.26
N CYS A 7 6.10 16.15 8.94
CA CYS A 7 5.94 15.01 8.02
C CYS A 7 7.15 14.07 8.15
N SER A 8 6.91 12.78 8.36
CA SER A 8 7.97 11.77 8.55
C SER A 8 8.77 11.52 7.26
N VAL A 9 8.22 11.85 6.09
CA VAL A 9 8.86 11.64 4.78
C VAL A 9 9.73 12.84 4.37
N CYS A 10 9.15 14.03 4.27
CA CYS A 10 9.87 15.23 3.81
C CYS A 10 10.48 16.07 4.94
N GLY A 11 10.16 15.78 6.20
CA GLY A 11 10.67 16.51 7.36
C GLY A 11 10.10 17.92 7.54
N ASN A 12 9.19 18.37 6.68
CA ASN A 12 8.58 19.70 6.78
C ASN A 12 7.45 19.72 7.83
N TYR A 13 7.34 20.83 8.56
CA TYR A 13 6.24 21.07 9.47
C TYR A 13 5.02 21.61 8.70
N THR A 14 3.96 20.81 8.62
CA THR A 14 2.81 21.08 7.74
C THR A 14 1.56 20.35 8.23
N ASP A 15 0.41 20.60 7.61
CA ASP A 15 -0.81 19.83 7.87
C ASP A 15 -0.63 18.35 7.50
N ILE A 16 -0.88 17.47 8.47
CA ILE A 16 -0.83 16.02 8.32
C ILE A 16 -2.21 15.50 7.93
N VAL A 17 -2.24 14.69 6.87
CA VAL A 17 -3.47 14.15 6.29
C VAL A 17 -3.61 12.65 6.46
N ALA A 18 -2.52 11.94 6.75
CA ALA A 18 -2.56 10.52 7.11
C ALA A 18 -1.55 10.23 8.22
N LYS A 19 -1.96 9.37 9.15
CA LYS A 19 -1.12 8.90 10.26
C LYS A 19 -1.16 7.38 10.30
N VAL A 20 -0.03 6.73 10.04
CA VAL A 20 0.09 5.28 10.16
C VAL A 20 0.48 4.95 11.59
N THR A 21 -0.39 4.22 12.28
CA THR A 21 -0.15 3.69 13.63
C THR A 21 1.06 2.75 13.61
N SER A 22 2.21 3.24 14.08
CA SER A 22 3.52 2.60 14.05
C SER A 22 4.35 3.12 15.23
N ASP A 23 5.41 2.41 15.63
CA ASP A 23 6.39 2.91 16.60
C ASP A 23 7.76 3.13 15.92
N PRO A 24 8.18 4.39 15.67
CA PRO A 24 7.43 5.63 15.84
C PRO A 24 6.36 5.83 14.76
N TYR A 25 5.37 6.70 15.02
CA TYR A 25 4.31 7.03 14.06
C TYR A 25 4.88 7.58 12.74
N ILE A 26 4.37 7.11 11.61
CA ILE A 26 4.65 7.69 10.30
C ILE A 26 3.53 8.68 9.94
N LEU A 27 3.91 9.95 9.80
CA LEU A 27 3.03 11.06 9.48
C LEU A 27 3.24 11.51 8.04
N TYR A 28 2.16 11.63 7.28
CA TYR A 28 2.20 12.08 5.90
C TYR A 28 1.50 13.42 5.73
N CYS A 29 2.21 14.39 5.16
CA CYS A 29 1.57 15.53 4.51
C CYS A 29 0.88 15.08 3.21
N LYS A 30 0.03 15.95 2.65
CA LYS A 30 -0.74 15.64 1.44
C LYS A 30 0.14 15.20 0.27
N ASP A 31 1.19 15.97 -0.02
CA ASP A 31 2.05 15.72 -1.17
C ASP A 31 2.78 14.38 -1.03
N CYS A 32 3.37 14.10 0.15
CA CYS A 32 4.06 12.83 0.40
C CYS A 32 3.09 11.64 0.40
N ARG A 33 1.87 11.79 0.92
CA ARG A 33 0.83 10.77 0.83
C ARG A 33 0.53 10.45 -0.64
N ASP A 34 0.22 11.49 -1.41
CA ASP A 34 -0.22 11.33 -2.80
C ASP A 34 0.91 10.76 -3.66
N GLU A 35 2.16 11.17 -3.42
CA GLU A 35 3.36 10.63 -4.06
C GLU A 35 3.55 9.13 -3.78
N GLU A 36 3.44 8.70 -2.52
CA GLU A 36 3.58 7.28 -2.15
C GLU A 36 2.49 6.42 -2.78
N VAL A 37 1.24 6.88 -2.74
CA VAL A 37 0.10 6.20 -3.38
C VAL A 37 0.30 6.10 -4.89
N GLN A 38 0.77 7.17 -5.53
CA GLN A 38 1.09 7.19 -6.97
C GLN A 38 2.26 6.27 -7.32
N ARG A 39 3.33 6.26 -6.50
CA ARG A 39 4.49 5.36 -6.66
C ARG A 39 4.03 3.91 -6.65
N LEU A 40 3.25 3.51 -5.65
CA LEU A 40 2.77 2.14 -5.56
C LEU A 40 1.85 1.78 -6.73
N ARG A 41 0.97 2.69 -7.14
CA ARG A 41 0.10 2.47 -8.32
C ARG A 41 0.91 2.19 -9.58
N ARG A 42 1.91 3.05 -9.89
CA ARG A 42 2.79 2.85 -11.05
C ARG A 42 3.52 1.52 -10.98
N ASN A 43 4.03 1.17 -9.81
CA ASN A 43 4.73 -0.10 -9.61
C ASN A 43 3.80 -1.31 -9.76
N PHE A 44 2.58 -1.23 -9.23
CA PHE A 44 1.57 -2.28 -9.37
C PHE A 44 1.22 -2.53 -10.84
N ASP A 45 1.11 -1.48 -11.66
CA ASP A 45 0.83 -1.59 -13.08
C ASP A 45 1.94 -2.32 -13.86
N MET A 46 3.18 -2.31 -13.36
CA MET A 46 4.30 -3.07 -13.94
C MET A 46 4.34 -4.55 -13.50
N ILE A 47 3.66 -4.94 -12.41
CA ILE A 47 3.67 -6.31 -11.92
C ILE A 47 3.02 -7.24 -12.95
N LYS A 48 3.73 -8.30 -13.35
CA LYS A 48 3.17 -9.37 -14.18
C LYS A 48 2.48 -10.40 -13.29
N PHE A 49 1.16 -10.50 -13.40
CA PHE A 49 0.40 -11.53 -12.69
C PHE A 49 0.19 -12.77 -13.56
N VAL A 50 0.18 -13.90 -12.89
CA VAL A 50 -0.16 -15.20 -13.47
C VAL A 50 -1.50 -15.64 -12.87
N CYS A 51 -2.36 -16.23 -13.69
CA CYS A 51 -3.61 -16.79 -13.22
C CYS A 51 -3.34 -17.93 -12.24
N ILE A 52 -3.77 -17.76 -10.98
CA ILE A 52 -3.59 -18.75 -9.91
C ILE A 52 -4.28 -20.09 -10.19
N ARG A 53 -5.19 -20.15 -11.17
CA ARG A 53 -5.94 -21.36 -11.52
C ARG A 53 -5.33 -22.14 -12.67
N CYS A 54 -4.89 -21.48 -13.75
CA CYS A 54 -4.43 -22.15 -14.97
C CYS A 54 -3.01 -21.79 -15.40
N GLY A 55 -2.30 -20.92 -14.69
CA GLY A 55 -0.91 -20.54 -15.02
C GLY A 55 -0.76 -19.58 -16.20
N SER A 56 -1.85 -19.13 -16.83
CA SER A 56 -1.78 -18.16 -17.93
C SER A 56 -1.30 -16.78 -17.45
N THR A 57 -0.47 -16.11 -18.26
CA THR A 57 -0.06 -14.72 -18.08
C THR A 57 -1.06 -13.71 -18.65
N ASN A 58 -2.12 -14.17 -19.32
CA ASN A 58 -3.15 -13.33 -19.93
C ASN A 58 -4.16 -12.84 -18.88
N VAL A 59 -3.68 -12.03 -17.95
CA VAL A 59 -4.41 -11.52 -16.79
C VAL A 59 -4.67 -10.04 -16.94
N LYS A 60 -5.94 -9.65 -16.89
CA LYS A 60 -6.38 -8.26 -16.83
C LYS A 60 -6.44 -7.78 -15.37
N LYS A 61 -5.98 -6.55 -15.14
CA LYS A 61 -6.11 -5.83 -13.86
C LYS A 61 -7.37 -4.97 -13.93
N ASP A 62 -8.29 -5.18 -12.99
CA ASP A 62 -9.52 -4.42 -12.83
C ASP A 62 -9.57 -3.81 -11.41
N ASP A 63 -10.29 -2.70 -11.26
CA ASP A 63 -10.64 -2.12 -9.95
C ASP A 63 -9.46 -1.84 -9.00
N LEU A 64 -8.31 -1.41 -9.54
CA LEU A 64 -7.14 -1.05 -8.72
C LEU A 64 -7.46 0.11 -7.77
N ARG A 65 -7.24 -0.12 -6.48
CA ARG A 65 -7.30 0.87 -5.41
C ARG A 65 -5.99 0.89 -4.66
N THR A 66 -5.45 2.08 -4.48
CA THR A 66 -4.22 2.32 -3.71
C THR A 66 -4.49 3.28 -2.56
N GLY A 67 -3.82 3.09 -1.44
CA GLY A 67 -4.04 3.93 -0.26
C GLY A 67 -2.97 3.75 0.80
N ILE A 68 -3.15 4.48 1.90
CA ILE A 68 -2.36 4.37 3.13
C ILE A 68 -3.26 3.79 4.20
N ASN A 69 -2.76 2.83 4.96
CA ASN A 69 -3.52 2.22 6.06
C ASN A 69 -3.24 2.98 7.36
N GLU A 70 -4.18 3.80 7.81
CA GLU A 70 -4.00 4.66 8.98
C GLU A 70 -4.20 3.88 10.31
N ASP A 71 -5.03 2.83 10.28
CA ASP A 71 -5.54 2.12 11.47
C ASP A 71 -5.03 0.67 11.59
N VAL A 72 -3.78 0.37 11.20
CA VAL A 72 -3.19 -0.93 11.57
C VAL A 72 -2.83 -0.88 13.05
N ILE A 73 -3.84 -1.09 13.89
CA ILE A 73 -3.65 -1.41 15.30
C ILE A 73 -2.62 -2.54 15.33
N SER A 74 -1.44 -2.26 15.86
CA SER A 74 -0.48 -3.28 16.23
C SER A 74 -1.25 -4.30 17.06
N VAL A 75 -1.51 -5.48 16.50
CA VAL A 75 -2.03 -6.58 17.30
C VAL A 75 -0.92 -6.85 18.31
N ASN A 76 -1.14 -6.36 19.53
CA ASN A 76 -0.23 -6.33 20.67
C ASN A 76 0.16 -7.74 21.13
N ASN A 77 0.77 -8.58 20.29
CA ASN A 77 1.33 -9.87 20.70
C ASN A 77 2.14 -10.64 19.64
N SER A 78 2.84 -9.99 18.70
CA SER A 78 3.91 -10.71 17.99
C SER A 78 5.04 -9.78 17.59
N THR A 79 6.26 -10.21 17.89
CA THR A 79 7.59 -9.64 17.61
C THR A 79 7.89 -9.52 16.11
N THR A 80 6.99 -8.91 15.35
CA THR A 80 7.15 -8.78 13.91
C THR A 80 6.76 -7.38 13.47
N ASP A 81 7.77 -6.52 13.43
CA ASP A 81 7.79 -5.12 13.00
C ASP A 81 7.36 -4.95 11.53
N TYR A 82 6.10 -5.27 11.21
CA TYR A 82 5.55 -5.11 9.87
C TYR A 82 4.60 -3.92 9.85
N LEU A 83 5.17 -2.74 9.59
CA LEU A 83 4.43 -1.50 9.39
C LEU A 83 3.86 -1.48 7.97
N ILE A 84 2.61 -1.90 7.79
CA ILE A 84 1.93 -1.79 6.49
C ILE A 84 1.55 -0.32 6.26
N ALA A 85 2.38 0.43 5.54
CA ALA A 85 2.15 1.85 5.31
C ALA A 85 1.31 2.13 4.07
N VAL A 86 1.58 1.43 2.96
CA VAL A 86 0.93 1.68 1.67
C VAL A 86 0.40 0.37 1.11
N TYR A 87 -0.80 0.38 0.54
CA TYR A 87 -1.43 -0.82 -0.03
C TYR A 87 -1.96 -0.61 -1.44
N ALA A 88 -2.02 -1.71 -2.20
CA ALA A 88 -2.69 -1.80 -3.48
C ALA A 88 -3.58 -3.05 -3.50
N VAL A 89 -4.89 -2.85 -3.67
CA VAL A 89 -5.86 -3.93 -3.84
C VAL A 89 -6.40 -3.89 -5.26
N ALA A 90 -6.47 -5.03 -5.93
CA ALA A 90 -7.06 -5.13 -7.26
C ALA A 90 -7.81 -6.44 -7.45
N ARG A 91 -8.81 -6.39 -8.33
CA ARG A 91 -9.49 -7.56 -8.85
C ARG A 91 -8.82 -7.96 -10.17
N LEU A 92 -8.38 -9.20 -10.28
CA LEU A 92 -7.71 -9.72 -11.47
C LEU A 92 -8.61 -10.73 -12.18
N SER A 93 -8.63 -10.65 -13.50
CA SER A 93 -9.45 -11.52 -14.35
C SER A 93 -8.54 -12.24 -15.35
N CYS A 94 -8.52 -13.57 -15.35
CA CYS A 94 -7.84 -14.34 -16.40
C CYS A 94 -8.70 -14.39 -17.66
N ILE A 95 -8.16 -13.97 -18.80
CA ILE A 95 -8.91 -13.92 -20.06
C ILE A 95 -9.15 -15.33 -20.59
N ASP A 96 -8.22 -16.26 -20.38
CA ASP A 96 -8.27 -17.60 -20.97
C ASP A 96 -9.24 -18.54 -20.25
N CYS A 97 -9.13 -18.63 -18.91
CA CYS A 97 -9.98 -19.54 -18.12
C CYS A 97 -11.13 -18.85 -17.39
N LYS A 98 -11.29 -17.53 -17.56
CA LYS A 98 -12.34 -16.68 -16.94
C LYS A 98 -12.33 -16.65 -15.41
N ASN A 99 -11.28 -17.18 -14.77
CA ASN A 99 -11.14 -17.11 -13.32
C ASN A 99 -10.94 -15.67 -12.84
N ILE A 100 -11.61 -15.31 -11.75
CA ILE A 100 -11.48 -14.02 -11.07
C ILE A 100 -10.79 -14.26 -9.72
N PHE A 101 -9.84 -13.42 -9.37
CA PHE A 101 -9.13 -13.50 -8.09
C PHE A 101 -8.73 -12.11 -7.61
N HIS A 102 -8.53 -11.96 -6.30
CA HIS A 102 -8.18 -10.68 -5.70
C HIS A 102 -6.74 -10.73 -5.22
N VAL A 103 -6.03 -9.61 -5.39
CA VAL A 103 -4.68 -9.44 -4.86
C VAL A 103 -4.65 -8.25 -3.92
N ASN A 104 -3.90 -8.39 -2.83
CA ASN A 104 -3.60 -7.33 -1.90
C ASN A 104 -2.08 -7.26 -1.75
N VAL A 105 -1.49 -6.17 -2.22
CA VAL A 105 -0.05 -5.90 -2.13
C VAL A 105 0.16 -4.87 -1.03
N LEU A 106 0.97 -5.22 -0.05
CA LEU A 106 1.28 -4.39 1.11
C LEU A 106 2.76 -4.00 1.03
N ASP A 107 3.04 -2.71 1.05
CA ASP A 107 4.40 -2.16 1.12
C ASP A 107 4.70 -1.78 2.57
N ASN A 108 5.61 -2.53 3.17
CA ASN A 108 6.02 -2.33 4.56
C ASN A 108 7.18 -1.33 4.71
N GLY A 109 7.58 -0.68 3.61
CA GLY A 109 8.78 0.13 3.57
C GLY A 109 10.08 -0.71 3.67
N PRO A 110 11.24 -0.05 3.60
CA PRO A 110 12.52 -0.72 3.78
C PRO A 110 12.65 -1.25 5.21
N ARG A 111 13.09 -2.51 5.36
CA ARG A 111 13.63 -2.98 6.65
C ARG A 111 14.80 -2.06 7.01
N THR A 112 14.71 -1.38 8.14
CA THR A 112 15.88 -0.73 8.74
C THR A 112 17.00 -1.78 8.82
N LYS A 113 18.19 -1.41 8.34
CA LYS A 113 19.39 -2.24 8.49
C LYS A 113 19.91 -2.16 9.91
#